data_AF-G5LRW7-F1
#
_entry.id   AF-G5LRW7-F1
#
_cell.length_a   1.000
_cell.length_b   1.000
_cell.length_c   1.000
_cell.angle_alpha   90.00
_cell.angle_beta   90.00
_cell.angle_gamma   90.00
#
_symmetry.space_group_name_H-M   'P 1'
#
loop_
_entity.id
_entity.type
_entity.pdbx_description
1 polymer ?
#
loop_
_entity_poly.entity_id
_entity_poly.type
_entity_poly.pdbx_seq_one_letter_code
_entity_poly.pdbx_strand_id
1 'polypeptide(L)'
;MNTRQLLSVGIDIGTTTTQVIFSRLELVNRAAVSQVPRYEFIKRDISWQSPVFFTPVDKQGGLKEAELKALILAQYQAAGIAPESVDSGAIIITGESAKTRNARPAVMTLSQSLGDLNYAQG
;
A
#
# COMPACT_ATOMS: atom_id res chain seq x y z
N MET A 1 -11.30 -27.28 -2.52
CA MET A 1 -10.67 -26.35 -1.54
C MET A 1 -11.37 -25.01 -1.69
N ASN A 2 -11.78 -24.38 -0.60
CA ASN A 2 -12.39 -23.05 -0.66
C ASN A 2 -11.25 -22.02 -0.58
N THR A 3 -11.00 -21.31 -1.68
CA THR A 3 -10.01 -20.22 -1.72
C THR A 3 -10.74 -18.89 -1.63
N ARG A 4 -10.13 -17.94 -0.92
CA ARG A 4 -10.59 -16.56 -0.82
C ARG A 4 -9.57 -15.67 -1.51
N GLN A 5 -10.04 -14.66 -2.24
CA GLN A 5 -9.18 -13.61 -2.78
C GLN A 5 -9.32 -12.34 -1.94
N LEU A 6 -8.20 -11.67 -1.71
CA LEU A 6 -8.13 -10.33 -1.14
C LEU A 6 -7.51 -9.38 -2.17
N LEU A 7 -8.09 -8.18 -2.31
CA LEU A 7 -7.46 -7.08 -3.00
C LEU A 7 -6.53 -6.35 -2.04
N SER A 8 -5.28 -6.20 -2.44
CA SER A 8 -4.25 -5.53 -1.66
C SER A 8 -3.62 -4.37 -2.40
N VAL A 9 -3.11 -3.39 -1.66
CA VAL A 9 -2.29 -2.29 -2.17
C VAL A 9 -0.93 -2.25 -1.47
N GLY A 10 0.12 -2.04 -2.25
CA GLY A 10 1.46 -1.70 -1.76
C GLY A 10 1.85 -0.33 -2.29
N ILE A 11 2.26 0.57 -1.40
CA ILE A 11 2.72 1.91 -1.74
C ILE A 11 4.18 2.01 -1.28
N ASP A 12 5.09 2.14 -2.24
CA ASP A 12 6.52 2.31 -1.96
C ASP A 12 6.90 3.78 -2.16
N ILE A 13 7.44 4.40 -1.11
CA ILE A 13 7.88 5.79 -1.06
C ILE A 13 9.40 5.79 -0.85
N GLY A 14 10.14 5.87 -1.93
CA GLY A 14 11.60 6.05 -1.90
C GLY A 14 12.01 7.52 -1.77
N THR A 15 13.32 7.74 -1.70
CA THR A 15 13.93 9.09 -1.77
C THR A 15 13.55 9.83 -3.04
N THR A 16 13.66 9.17 -4.17
CA THR A 16 13.45 9.80 -5.48
C THR A 16 12.09 9.47 -6.05
N THR A 17 11.60 8.25 -5.84
CA THR A 17 10.45 7.73 -6.57
C THR A 17 9.40 7.14 -5.66
N THR A 18 8.14 7.27 -6.07
CA THR A 18 6.97 6.65 -5.45
C THR A 18 6.27 5.74 -6.47
N GLN A 19 5.83 4.55 -6.04
CA GLN A 19 5.07 3.61 -6.86
C GLN A 19 3.90 3.00 -6.07
N VAL A 20 2.79 2.75 -6.77
CA VAL A 20 1.61 2.07 -6.23
C VAL A 20 1.37 0.77 -6.99
N ILE A 21 1.19 -0.33 -6.26
CA ILE A 21 0.96 -1.66 -6.81
C ILE A 21 -0.31 -2.25 -6.19
N PHE A 22 -1.26 -2.63 -7.02
CA PHE A 22 -2.41 -3.44 -6.60
C PHE A 22 -2.16 -4.91 -6.91
N SER A 23 -2.51 -5.78 -5.97
CA SER A 23 -2.35 -7.22 -6.13
C SER A 23 -3.56 -7.97 -5.59
N ARG A 24 -3.91 -9.09 -6.24
CA ARG A 24 -4.83 -10.08 -5.70
C ARG A 24 -4.04 -11.14 -4.95
N LEU A 25 -4.36 -11.33 -3.68
CA LEU A 25 -3.78 -12.35 -2.83
C LEU A 25 -4.77 -13.49 -2.68
N GLU A 26 -4.36 -14.71 -3.04
CA GLU A 26 -5.19 -15.91 -2.87
C GLU A 26 -4.81 -16.61 -1.56
N LEU A 27 -5.82 -16.84 -0.73
CA LEU A 27 -5.70 -17.53 0.54
C LEU A 27 -6.45 -18.85 0.50
N VAL A 28 -5.88 -19.85 1.14
CA VAL A 28 -6.54 -21.13 1.38
C VAL A 28 -6.67 -21.36 2.87
N ASN A 29 -7.84 -21.82 3.32
CA ASN A 29 -7.99 -22.31 4.69
C ASN A 29 -7.47 -23.76 4.76
N ARG A 30 -6.40 -23.98 5.53
CA ARG A 30 -5.79 -25.30 5.77
C ARG A 30 -6.36 -26.03 6.98
N ALA A 31 -7.19 -25.39 7.79
CA ALA A 31 -7.78 -26.02 8.96
C ALA A 31 -8.93 -26.96 8.55
N ALA A 32 -9.13 -28.04 9.32
CA ALA A 32 -10.34 -28.84 9.20
C ALA A 32 -11.57 -28.02 9.60
N VAL A 33 -12.76 -28.42 9.14
CA VAL A 33 -14.02 -27.65 9.32
C VAL A 33 -14.35 -27.35 10.79
N SER A 34 -13.93 -28.20 11.72
CA SER A 34 -14.16 -28.04 13.17
C SER A 34 -13.03 -27.31 13.92
N GLN A 35 -11.99 -26.86 13.23
CA GLN A 35 -10.83 -26.20 13.82
C GLN A 35 -10.84 -24.70 13.52
N VAL A 36 -10.10 -23.94 14.34
CA VAL A 36 -9.86 -22.52 14.09
C VAL A 36 -9.23 -22.36 12.69
N PRO A 37 -9.78 -21.47 11.83
CA PRO A 37 -9.26 -21.26 10.49
C PRO A 37 -7.78 -20.92 10.48
N ARG A 38 -7.02 -21.54 9.56
CA ARG A 38 -5.61 -21.23 9.31
C ARG A 38 -5.45 -20.88 7.85
N TYR A 39 -5.36 -19.58 7.58
CA TYR A 39 -5.18 -19.07 6.23
C TYR A 39 -3.70 -19.00 5.85
N GLU A 40 -3.39 -19.47 4.66
CA GLU A 40 -2.08 -19.36 4.05
C GLU A 40 -2.20 -18.67 2.70
N PHE A 41 -1.30 -17.73 2.41
CA PHE A 41 -1.16 -17.16 1.07
C PHE A 41 -0.55 -18.20 0.14
N ILE A 42 -1.24 -18.50 -0.95
CA ILE A 42 -0.78 -19.49 -1.94
C ILE A 42 -0.45 -18.85 -3.28
N LYS A 43 -0.94 -17.64 -3.54
CA LYS A 43 -0.70 -16.91 -4.78
C LYS A 43 -0.77 -15.40 -4.57
N ARG A 44 0.05 -14.68 -5.33
CA ARG A 44 -0.05 -13.24 -5.51
C ARG A 44 0.01 -12.93 -7.00
N ASP A 45 -1.00 -12.23 -7.50
CA ASP A 45 -1.03 -11.71 -8.87
C ASP A 45 -1.07 -10.18 -8.83
N ILE A 46 -0.18 -9.51 -9.56
CA ILE A 46 -0.24 -8.05 -9.72
C ILE A 46 -1.38 -7.75 -10.69
N SER A 47 -2.43 -7.10 -10.19
CA SER A 47 -3.59 -6.71 -11.00
C SER A 47 -3.38 -5.39 -11.71
N TRP A 48 -2.57 -4.50 -11.12
CA TRP A 48 -2.21 -3.22 -11.70
C TRP A 48 -0.95 -2.66 -11.04
N GLN A 49 -0.13 -1.95 -11.81
CA GLN A 49 1.08 -1.29 -11.33
C GLN A 49 1.16 0.10 -11.94
N SER A 50 1.42 1.11 -11.11
CA SER A 50 1.53 2.48 -11.57
C SER A 50 2.81 2.69 -12.37
N PRO A 51 2.87 3.74 -13.22
CA PRO A 51 4.14 4.34 -13.60
C PRO A 51 4.99 4.69 -12.36
N VAL A 52 6.28 4.88 -12.56
CA VAL A 52 7.16 5.40 -11.52
C VAL A 52 7.04 6.91 -11.50
N PHE A 53 6.69 7.49 -10.34
CA PHE A 53 6.58 8.93 -10.16
C PHE A 53 7.72 9.45 -9.28
N PHE A 54 8.06 10.72 -9.40
CA PHE A 54 8.93 11.35 -8.41
C PHE A 54 8.23 11.49 -7.07
N THR A 55 8.92 11.22 -5.98
CA THR A 55 8.41 11.43 -4.61
C THR A 55 8.24 12.93 -4.39
N PRO A 56 7.03 13.41 -4.06
CA PRO A 56 6.80 14.82 -3.78
C PRO A 56 7.50 15.22 -2.47
N VAL A 57 8.61 15.94 -2.60
CA VAL A 57 9.37 16.48 -1.46
C VAL A 57 9.54 18.00 -1.57
N ASP A 58 9.65 18.67 -0.45
CA ASP A 58 10.03 20.08 -0.37
C ASP A 58 11.55 20.27 -0.55
N LYS A 59 12.00 21.53 -0.54
CA LYS A 59 13.43 21.86 -0.70
C LYS A 59 14.34 21.31 0.41
N GLN A 60 13.76 20.91 1.55
CA GLN A 60 14.46 20.37 2.72
C GLN A 60 14.37 18.84 2.76
N GLY A 61 13.76 18.20 1.74
CA GLY A 61 13.52 16.75 1.72
C GLY A 61 12.34 16.30 2.59
N GLY A 62 11.49 17.23 3.05
CA GLY A 62 10.24 16.91 3.73
C GLY A 62 9.18 16.38 2.76
N LEU A 63 8.44 15.34 3.14
CA LEU A 63 7.36 14.81 2.29
C LEU A 63 6.24 15.85 2.16
N LYS A 64 5.80 16.11 0.93
CA LYS A 64 4.64 16.96 0.68
C LYS A 64 3.36 16.13 0.72
N GLU A 65 2.78 16.01 1.91
CA GLU A 65 1.67 15.10 2.21
C GLU A 65 0.48 15.21 1.26
N ALA A 66 0.03 16.44 0.98
CA ALA A 66 -1.12 16.67 0.10
C ALA A 66 -0.84 16.24 -1.35
N GLU A 67 0.36 16.54 -1.88
CA GLU A 67 0.78 16.15 -3.23
C GLU A 67 0.94 14.63 -3.33
N LEU A 68 1.54 14.00 -2.31
CA LEU A 68 1.70 12.55 -2.25
C LEU A 68 0.35 11.83 -2.15
N LYS A 69 -0.60 12.35 -1.35
CA LYS A 69 -1.96 11.82 -1.27
C LYS A 69 -2.67 11.90 -2.62
N ALA A 70 -2.60 13.06 -3.29
CA ALA A 70 -3.22 13.25 -4.59
C ALA A 70 -2.63 12.31 -5.65
N LEU A 71 -1.30 12.14 -5.64
CA LEU A 71 -0.59 11.19 -6.51
C LEU A 71 -1.11 9.76 -6.32
N ILE A 72 -1.21 9.30 -5.07
CA ILE A 72 -1.70 7.96 -4.73
C ILE A 72 -3.16 7.80 -5.16
N LEU A 73 -4.05 8.73 -4.82
CA LEU A 73 -5.47 8.67 -5.20
C LEU A 73 -5.68 8.66 -6.72
N ALA A 74 -4.84 9.39 -7.47
CA ALA A 74 -4.86 9.32 -8.93
C ALA A 74 -4.52 7.91 -9.44
N GLN A 75 -3.66 7.16 -8.74
CA GLN A 75 -3.35 5.77 -9.09
C GLN A 75 -4.50 4.81 -8.77
N TYR A 76 -5.21 5.02 -7.65
CA TYR A 76 -6.46 4.30 -7.37
C TYR A 76 -7.49 4.51 -8.49
N GLN A 77 -7.70 5.77 -8.91
CA GLN A 77 -8.59 6.09 -10.03
C GLN A 77 -8.12 5.47 -11.34
N ALA A 78 -6.84 5.55 -11.66
CA ALA A 78 -6.28 4.95 -12.88
C ALA A 78 -6.40 3.42 -12.91
N ALA A 79 -6.35 2.77 -11.74
CA ALA A 79 -6.59 1.34 -11.61
C ALA A 79 -8.08 0.97 -11.60
N GLY A 80 -9.00 1.95 -11.53
CA GLY A 80 -10.44 1.70 -11.37
C GLY A 80 -10.80 1.09 -10.02
N ILE A 81 -10.00 1.35 -8.98
CA ILE A 81 -10.15 0.77 -7.65
C ILE A 81 -10.56 1.85 -6.67
N ALA A 82 -11.67 1.64 -5.97
CA ALA A 82 -12.08 2.51 -4.88
C ALA A 82 -11.27 2.17 -3.60
N PRO A 83 -10.76 3.14 -2.83
CA PRO A 83 -10.01 2.87 -1.61
C PRO A 83 -10.69 1.89 -0.65
N GLU A 84 -12.00 2.03 -0.45
CA GLU A 84 -12.84 1.19 0.40
C GLU A 84 -12.98 -0.27 -0.08
N SER A 85 -12.60 -0.57 -1.33
CA SER A 85 -12.64 -1.94 -1.88
C SER A 85 -11.35 -2.73 -1.62
N VAL A 86 -10.31 -2.09 -1.10
CA VAL A 86 -9.05 -2.74 -0.75
C VAL A 86 -9.19 -3.41 0.62
N ASP A 87 -8.95 -4.72 0.68
CA ASP A 87 -9.05 -5.50 1.91
C ASP A 87 -7.87 -5.25 2.86
N SER A 88 -6.70 -4.92 2.31
CA SER A 88 -5.48 -4.70 3.09
C SER A 88 -4.46 -3.89 2.32
N GLY A 89 -3.61 -3.14 3.00
CA GLY A 89 -2.46 -2.54 2.34
C GLY A 89 -1.31 -2.22 3.24
N ALA A 90 -0.20 -1.88 2.59
CA ALA A 90 1.03 -1.49 3.24
C ALA A 90 1.63 -0.25 2.57
N ILE A 91 2.10 0.69 3.39
CA ILE A 91 2.96 1.78 2.97
C ILE A 91 4.37 1.47 3.47
N ILE A 92 5.33 1.44 2.55
CA ILE A 92 6.75 1.27 2.82
C ILE A 92 7.43 2.59 2.48
N ILE A 93 8.20 3.12 3.42
CA ILE A 93 9.07 4.27 3.19
C ILE A 93 10.52 3.86 3.39
N THR A 94 11.40 4.30 2.48
CA THR A 94 12.82 3.89 2.47
C THR A 94 13.76 5.08 2.24
N GLY A 95 15.04 4.85 2.50
CA GLY A 95 16.12 5.79 2.20
C GLY A 95 16.06 7.09 3.00
N GLU A 96 16.50 8.19 2.40
CA GLU A 96 16.48 9.51 3.05
C GLU A 96 15.06 10.01 3.33
N SER A 97 14.06 9.57 2.56
CA SER A 97 12.65 9.89 2.83
C SER A 97 12.19 9.32 4.17
N ALA A 98 12.67 8.13 4.55
CA ALA A 98 12.33 7.53 5.85
C ALA A 98 12.91 8.33 7.04
N LYS A 99 14.01 9.06 6.82
CA LYS A 99 14.72 9.84 7.85
C LYS A 99 14.20 11.26 7.99
N THR A 100 13.31 11.71 7.10
CA THR A 100 12.82 13.09 7.14
C THR A 100 11.95 13.34 8.37
N ARG A 101 11.99 14.57 8.89
CA ARG A 101 11.32 14.95 10.15
C ARG A 101 9.82 14.63 10.14
N ASN A 102 9.19 14.69 8.96
CA ASN A 102 7.75 14.46 8.80
C ASN A 102 7.41 13.10 8.17
N ALA A 103 8.36 12.17 8.01
CA ALA A 103 8.13 10.85 7.42
C ALA A 103 6.96 10.12 8.09
N ARG A 104 7.07 9.94 9.41
CA ARG A 104 6.08 9.23 10.21
C ARG A 104 4.71 9.92 10.22
N PRO A 105 4.56 11.22 10.55
CA PRO A 105 3.25 11.86 10.54
C PRO A 105 2.61 11.88 9.14
N ALA A 106 3.41 12.06 8.08
CA ALA A 106 2.94 12.00 6.70
C ALA A 106 2.33 10.63 6.38
N VAL A 107 3.06 9.55 6.66
CA VAL A 107 2.59 8.19 6.34
C VAL A 107 1.41 7.77 7.21
N MET A 108 1.39 8.15 8.49
CA MET A 108 0.22 7.88 9.35
C MET A 108 -1.04 8.57 8.83
N THR A 109 -0.93 9.83 8.42
CA THR A 109 -2.05 10.60 7.83
C THR A 109 -2.52 9.97 6.51
N LEU A 110 -1.58 9.54 5.67
CA LEU A 110 -1.88 8.84 4.42
C LEU A 110 -2.60 7.52 4.67
N SER A 111 -2.07 6.70 5.57
CA SER A 111 -2.65 5.39 5.94
C SER A 111 -4.11 5.53 6.40
N GLN A 112 -4.39 6.44 7.32
CA GLN A 112 -5.76 6.70 7.80
C GLN A 112 -6.68 7.14 6.67
N SER A 113 -6.19 7.96 5.74
CA SER A 113 -7.01 8.47 4.64
C SER A 113 -7.31 7.45 3.53
N LEU A 114 -6.58 6.33 3.51
CA LEU A 114 -6.68 5.28 2.47
C LEU A 114 -7.31 3.98 2.99
N GLY A 115 -7.83 3.96 4.22
CA GLY A 115 -8.53 2.81 4.81
C GLY A 115 -7.70 2.02 5.82
N ASP A 116 -6.97 2.70 6.72
CA ASP A 116 -6.15 2.10 7.79
C ASP A 116 -5.11 1.09 7.27
N LEU A 117 -4.19 1.58 6.45
CA LEU A 117 -3.10 0.77 5.90
C LEU A 117 -2.00 0.51 6.94
N ASN A 118 -1.36 -0.66 6.89
CA ASN A 118 -0.20 -0.95 7.72
C ASN A 118 1.00 -0.10 7.27
N TYR A 119 1.81 0.35 8.23
CA TYR A 119 3.02 1.11 7.96
C TYR A 119 4.27 0.30 8.30
N ALA A 120 5.25 0.30 7.40
CA ALA A 120 6.59 -0.23 7.65
C ALA A 120 7.67 0.76 7.18
N GLN A 121 8.80 0.76 7.89
CA GLN A 121 10.02 1.44 7.46
C GLN A 121 11.04 0.40 7.03
N GLY A 122 11.63 0.58 5.85
CA GLY A 122 12.68 -0.26 5.30
C GLY A 122 14.03 0.43 5.25
#